data_AF-A0A7X8SBK3-F1
#
_entry.id   AF-A0A7X8SBK3-F1
#
_cell.length_a   1.000
_cell.length_b   1.000
_cell.length_c   1.000
_cell.angle_alpha   90.00
_cell.angle_beta   90.00
_cell.angle_gamma   90.00
#
_symmetry.space_group_name_H-M   'P 1'
#
loop_
_entity.id
_entity.type
_entity.pdbx_description
1 polymer ?
#
loop_
_entity_poly.entity_id
_entity_poly.type
_entity_poly.pdbx_seq_one_letter_code
_entity_poly.pdbx_strand_id
1 'polypeptide(L)' 'MNMAGSSVFSPEDVTVLRGALDEWCLEKRVDIKSAEAEFAATAAIGLFQSGYNTSEKLLAAMREHKGI' A
#
# COMPACT_ATOMS: atom_id res chain seq x y z
N MET A 1 -1.71 -1.34 26.39
CA MET A 1 -0.88 -1.26 25.18
C MET A 1 -1.43 -2.32 24.24
N ASN A 2 -2.30 -1.92 23.30
CA ASN A 2 -2.99 -2.89 22.45
C ASN A 2 -2.03 -3.35 21.35
N MET A 3 -1.66 -4.61 21.46
CA MET A 3 -0.97 -5.43 20.46
C MET A 3 -1.66 -5.19 19.11
N ALA A 4 -0.95 -4.57 18.17
CA ALA A 4 -1.38 -4.53 16.77
C ALA A 4 -1.64 -5.98 16.36
N GLY A 5 -2.92 -6.35 16.27
CA GLY A 5 -3.31 -7.69 15.90
C GLY A 5 -2.60 -8.01 14.61
N SER A 6 -1.93 -9.15 14.56
CA SER A 6 -1.49 -9.76 13.32
C SER A 6 -2.74 -10.01 12.48
N SER A 7 -3.19 -8.99 11.76
CA SER A 7 -4.19 -9.10 10.72
C SER A 7 -3.51 -9.94 9.64
N VAL A 8 -3.82 -11.23 9.64
CA VAL A 8 -3.35 -12.14 8.61
C VAL A 8 -3.98 -11.65 7.33
N PHE A 9 -3.18 -11.02 6.46
CA PHE A 9 -3.65 -10.61 5.15
C PHE A 9 -4.18 -11.84 4.43
N SER A 10 -5.43 -11.77 4.01
CA SER A 10 -5.99 -12.77 3.11
C SER A 10 -5.32 -12.66 1.74
N PRO A 11 -5.30 -13.72 0.92
CA PRO A 11 -4.74 -13.65 -0.43
C PRO A 11 -5.35 -12.54 -1.30
N GLU A 12 -6.63 -12.24 -1.09
CA GLU A 12 -7.34 -11.10 -1.69
C GLU A 12 -6.76 -9.75 -1.26
N ASP A 13 -6.45 -9.58 0.04
CA ASP A 13 -5.86 -8.35 0.58
C ASP A 13 -4.48 -8.09 -0.01
N VAL A 14 -3.67 -9.16 -0.15
CA VAL A 14 -2.35 -9.08 -0.80
C VAL A 14 -2.50 -8.71 -2.28
N THR A 15 -3.52 -9.22 -2.96
CA THR A 15 -3.81 -8.88 -4.36
C THR A 15 -4.21 -7.42 -4.50
N VAL A 16 -5.02 -6.91 -3.57
CA VAL A 16 -5.43 -5.50 -3.49
C VAL A 16 -4.23 -4.58 -3.26
N LEU A 17 -3.38 -4.91 -2.28
CA LEU A 17 -2.15 -4.17 -1.96
C LEU A 17 -1.18 -4.16 -3.14
N ARG A 18 -0.97 -5.31 -3.77
CA ARG A 18 -0.07 -5.42 -4.92
C ARG A 18 -0.60 -4.66 -6.13
N GLY A 19 -1.89 -4.74 -6.42
CA GLY A 19 -2.49 -3.98 -7.52
C GLY A 19 -2.35 -2.47 -7.34
N ALA A 20 -2.61 -1.97 -6.13
CA ALA A 20 -2.43 -0.55 -5.81
C ALA A 20 -0.96 -0.11 -5.93
N LEU A 21 -0.02 -0.94 -5.46
CA LEU A 21 1.41 -0.66 -5.54
C LEU A 21 1.95 -0.71 -6.98
N ASP A 22 1.55 -1.72 -7.77
CA ASP A 22 1.96 -1.85 -9.18
C ASP A 22 1.47 -0.64 -9.99
N GLU A 23 0.22 -0.19 -9.79
CA GLU A 23 -0.30 1.02 -10.42
C GLU A 23 0.47 2.27 -9.98
N TRP A 24 0.75 2.42 -8.68
CA TRP A 24 1.53 3.55 -8.17
C TRP A 24 2.95 3.59 -8.75
N CYS A 25 3.62 2.43 -8.84
CA CYS A 25 4.95 2.29 -9.44
C CYS A 25 4.94 2.68 -10.93
N LEU A 26 3.92 2.23 -11.69
CA LEU A 26 3.74 2.59 -13.10
C LEU A 26 3.56 4.11 -13.28
N GLU A 27 2.76 4.75 -12.42
CA GLU A 27 2.51 6.20 -12.48
C GLU A 27 3.76 7.02 -12.16
N LYS A 28 4.51 6.59 -11.14
CA LYS A 28 5.72 7.27 -10.70
C LYS A 28 6.94 6.92 -11.54
N ARG A 29 6.82 5.93 -12.45
CA ARG A 29 7.92 5.30 -13.19
C ARG A 29 9.05 4.83 -12.26
N VAL A 30 8.64 4.25 -11.14
CA VAL A 30 9.51 3.71 -10.11
C VAL A 30 9.56 2.20 -10.26
N ASP A 31 10.76 1.63 -10.11
CA ASP A 31 10.92 0.18 -10.11
C ASP A 31 10.33 -0.41 -8.82
N ILE A 32 9.55 -1.49 -8.93
CA ILE A 32 8.92 -2.16 -7.78
C ILE A 32 9.94 -2.66 -6.73
N LYS A 33 11.21 -2.80 -7.12
CA LYS A 33 12.33 -3.19 -6.25
C LYS A 33 13.11 -1.99 -5.69
N SER A 34 12.69 -0.76 -5.97
CA SER A 34 13.35 0.43 -5.45
C SER A 34 12.95 0.70 -4.00
N ALA A 35 13.76 1.50 -3.29
CA ALA A 35 13.48 1.91 -1.92
C ALA A 35 12.18 2.74 -1.83
N GLU A 36 11.86 3.51 -2.87
CA GLU A 36 10.62 4.26 -2.98
C GLU A 36 9.40 3.36 -3.07
N ALA A 37 9.49 2.26 -3.83
CA ALA A 37 8.42 1.25 -3.89
C ALA A 37 8.26 0.52 -2.55
N GLU A 38 9.35 0.22 -1.85
CA GLU A 38 9.30 -0.36 -0.51
C GLU A 38 8.65 0.58 0.51
N PHE A 39 8.96 1.88 0.43
CA PHE A 39 8.31 2.89 1.26
C PHE A 39 6.81 3.00 0.96
N ALA A 40 6.44 3.03 -0.33
CA ALA A 40 5.05 3.05 -0.76
C ALA A 40 4.29 1.78 -0.32
N ALA A 41 4.93 0.61 -0.38
CA ALA A 41 4.36 -0.65 0.10
C ALA A 41 4.09 -0.61 1.60
N THR A 42 5.04 -0.09 2.38
CA THR A 42 4.91 0.07 3.83
C THR A 42 3.76 1.03 4.17
N ALA A 43 3.65 2.15 3.44
CA ALA A 43 2.54 3.08 3.58
C ALA A 43 1.19 2.43 3.22
N ALA A 44 1.13 1.64 2.13
CA ALA A 44 -0.06 0.92 1.71
C ALA A 44 -0.54 -0.08 2.77
N ILE A 45 0.38 -0.83 3.39
CA ILE A 45 0.10 -1.74 4.50
C ILE A 45 -0.50 -0.99 5.69
N GLY A 46 0.10 0.14 6.09
CA GLY A 46 -0.41 0.96 7.19
C GLY A 46 -1.80 1.55 6.92
N LEU A 47 -2.05 1.97 5.68
CA LEU A 47 -3.36 2.45 5.23
C LEU A 47 -4.40 1.31 5.24
N PHE A 48 -4.05 0.13 4.73
CA PHE A 48 -4.96 -1.02 4.73
C PHE A 48 -5.38 -1.41 6.15
N GLN A 49 -4.42 -1.47 7.07
CA GLN A 49 -4.69 -1.73 8.50
C GLN A 49 -5.54 -0.63 9.16
N SER A 50 -5.51 0.60 8.63
CA SER A 50 -6.34 1.71 9.08
C SER A 50 -7.77 1.68 8.52
N GLY A 51 -8.11 0.72 7.64
CA GLY A 51 -9.44 0.54 7.06
C GLY A 51 -9.56 0.87 5.57
N TYR A 52 -8.44 1.10 4.87
CA TYR A 52 -8.41 1.32 3.43
C TYR A 52 -8.34 -0.03 2.70
N ASN A 53 -9.48 -0.72 2.61
CA ASN A 53 -9.52 -2.12 2.18
C ASN A 53 -9.67 -2.33 0.66
N THR A 54 -9.56 -1.28 -0.16
CA THR A 54 -9.76 -1.36 -1.62
C THR A 54 -8.61 -0.72 -2.37
N SER A 55 -8.27 -1.26 -3.54
CA SER A 55 -7.12 -0.83 -4.35
C SER A 55 -7.23 0.65 -4.74
N GLU A 56 -8.42 1.11 -5.13
CA GLU A 56 -8.65 2.52 -5.48
C GLU A 56 -8.43 3.47 -4.29
N LYS A 57 -8.90 3.09 -3.09
CA LYS A 57 -8.73 3.91 -1.88
C LYS A 57 -7.28 3.95 -1.43
N LEU A 58 -6.59 2.81 -1.50
CA LEU A 58 -5.15 2.72 -1.23
C LEU A 58 -4.38 3.58 -2.21
N LEU A 59 -4.63 3.42 -3.52
CA LEU A 59 -3.94 4.17 -4.55
C LEU A 59 -4.19 5.68 -4.42
N ALA A 60 -5.42 6.10 -4.16
CA ALA A 60 -5.75 7.49 -3.89
C ALA A 60 -4.95 8.02 -2.69
N ALA A 61 -4.96 7.29 -1.56
CA ALA A 61 -4.21 7.68 -0.36
C ALA A 61 -2.68 7.67 -0.58
N MET A 62 -2.14 6.72 -1.35
CA MET A 62 -0.73 6.65 -1.74
C MET A 62 -0.31 7.79 -2.68
N ARG A 63 -1.23 8.27 -3.53
CA ARG A 63 -1.02 9.46 -4.37
C ARG A 63 -1.06 10.75 -3.55
N GLU A 64 -1.93 10.82 -2.54
CA GLU A 64 -2.00 11.93 -1.59
C GLU A 64 -0.82 11.94 -0.61
N HIS A 65 -0.21 10.78 -0.34
CA HIS A 65 1.07 10.63 0.34
C HIS A 65 2.26 11.13 -0.52
N LYS A 66 2.05 12.17 -1.34
CA LYS A 66 3.03 12.93 -2.13
C LYS A 66 3.81 13.92 -1.26
N GLY A 67 4.25 13.48 -0.09
CA GLY A 67 4.89 14.32 0.93
C GLY A 67 6.39 14.09 1.14
N ILE A 68 7.08 13.42 0.21
CA ILE A 68 8.52 13.16 0.26
C ILE A 68 9.14 13.41 -1.11
#